data_AF-A0A4Z1BSN1-F1
#
_entry.id   AF-A0A4Z1BSN1-F1
#
_cell.length_a   1.000
_cell.length_b   1.000
_cell.length_c   1.000
_cell.angle_alpha   90.00
_cell.angle_beta   90.00
_cell.angle_gamma   90.00
#
_symmetry.space_group_name_H-M   'P 1'
#
loop_
_entity.id
_entity.type
_entity.pdbx_description
1 polymer ?
#
loop_
_entity_poly.entity_id
_entity_poly.type
_entity_poly.pdbx_seq_one_letter_code
_entity_poly.pdbx_strand_id
1 'polypeptide(L)'
;MQQERSGAESRSATEQEQSFDVSERNARTRHDPMPATVAAFQVRGRFLTALAIRIDTEAAGEAFYAQLDDQLRRTPQFFAGAPVVIDLINAPGFSEPSRMRELVENLRARDLRVFGVQSARGIDAAALQQLGLISVLTGRDAPLPREGVPARAAA
;
A
#
# COMPACT_ATOMS: atom_id res chain seq x y z
N MET A 1 11.78 57.23 -43.41
CA MET A 1 10.74 57.98 -42.66
C MET A 1 10.30 57.07 -41.53
N GLN A 2 10.71 57.30 -40.28
CA GLN A 2 10.15 58.30 -39.34
C GLN A 2 8.64 58.07 -39.14
N GLN A 3 8.05 57.96 -37.95
CA GLN A 3 8.42 58.21 -36.55
C GLN A 3 7.25 57.60 -35.69
N GLU A 4 7.49 56.97 -34.54
CA GLU A 4 7.14 57.47 -33.17
C GLU A 4 5.62 57.65 -32.91
N ARG A 5 4.98 57.36 -31.76
CA ARG A 5 5.38 57.14 -30.37
C ARG A 5 4.12 56.77 -29.55
N SER A 6 4.36 56.17 -28.37
CA SER A 6 3.67 56.44 -27.09
C SER A 6 2.21 56.02 -26.88
N GLY A 7 2.03 55.16 -25.88
CA GLY A 7 0.76 54.89 -25.21
C GLY A 7 0.95 54.06 -23.95
N ALA A 8 1.91 54.43 -23.09
CA ALA A 8 2.01 53.88 -21.76
C ALA A 8 0.86 54.47 -20.93
N GLU A 9 -0.19 53.67 -20.71
CA GLU A 9 -1.29 54.02 -19.82
C GLU A 9 -0.74 54.23 -18.40
N SER A 10 -0.77 55.49 -17.98
CA SER A 10 -0.46 55.92 -16.63
C SER A 10 -1.57 55.42 -15.71
N ARG A 11 -1.30 54.35 -14.96
CA ARG A 11 -2.11 54.00 -13.78
C ARG A 11 -2.00 55.17 -12.81
N SER A 12 -3.15 55.78 -12.52
CA SER A 12 -3.25 56.98 -11.70
C SER A 12 -2.81 56.70 -10.26
N ALA A 13 -2.13 57.66 -9.64
CA ALA A 13 -1.64 57.58 -8.25
C ALA A 13 -2.75 57.25 -7.23
N THR A 14 -4.00 57.54 -7.58
CA THR A 14 -5.19 57.30 -6.75
C THR A 14 -5.56 55.81 -6.61
N GLU A 15 -5.24 54.96 -7.58
CA GLU A 15 -5.44 53.50 -7.46
C GLU A 15 -4.34 52.84 -6.59
N GLN A 16 -3.15 53.43 -6.55
CA GLN A 16 -2.07 52.91 -5.68
C GLN A 16 -2.34 53.23 -4.20
N GLU A 17 -2.76 54.46 -3.87
CA GLU A 17 -3.07 54.82 -2.48
C GLU A 17 -4.21 53.99 -1.88
N GLN A 18 -5.25 53.66 -2.68
CA GLN A 18 -6.32 52.77 -2.22
C GLN A 18 -5.89 51.31 -2.03
N SER A 19 -4.92 50.83 -2.81
CA SER A 19 -4.38 49.46 -2.67
C SER A 19 -3.48 49.31 -1.42
N PHE A 20 -2.77 50.38 -1.04
CA PHE A 20 -1.97 50.41 0.19
C PHE A 20 -2.84 50.46 1.45
N ASP A 21 -3.93 51.23 1.45
CA ASP A 21 -4.83 51.34 2.60
C ASP A 21 -5.56 50.00 2.89
N VAL A 22 -5.95 49.27 1.84
CA VAL A 22 -6.55 47.93 1.95
C VAL A 22 -5.54 46.86 2.40
N SER A 23 -4.25 47.02 2.07
CA SER A 23 -3.17 46.11 2.52
C SER A 23 -2.83 46.32 4.00
N GLU A 24 -2.81 47.55 4.47
CA GLU A 24 -2.58 47.88 5.89
C GLU A 24 -3.74 47.40 6.78
N ARG A 25 -4.98 47.50 6.30
CA ARG A 25 -6.18 47.06 7.04
C ARG A 25 -6.23 45.54 7.24
N ASN A 26 -5.70 44.75 6.30
CA ASN A 26 -5.57 43.30 6.46
C ASN A 26 -4.37 42.90 7.35
N ALA A 27 -3.33 43.73 7.43
CA ALA A 27 -2.14 43.45 8.25
C ALA A 27 -2.33 43.70 9.76
N ARG A 28 -3.34 44.51 10.12
CA ARG A 28 -3.69 44.86 11.51
C ARG A 28 -4.69 43.89 12.15
N THR A 29 -5.27 42.98 11.36
CA THR A 29 -6.02 41.81 11.85
C THR A 29 -5.10 40.61 12.06
N ARG A 30 -3.85 40.84 12.48
CA ARG A 30 -3.03 39.79 13.10
C ARG A 30 -3.67 39.45 14.44
N HIS A 31 -4.71 38.62 14.33
CA HIS A 31 -5.09 37.67 15.36
C HIS A 31 -3.81 37.13 15.97
N ASP A 32 -3.74 37.25 17.28
CA ASP A 32 -2.94 36.42 18.17
C ASP A 32 -2.74 35.04 17.52
N PRO A 33 -1.51 34.54 17.31
CA PRO A 33 -1.33 33.23 16.72
C PRO A 33 -1.98 32.21 17.65
N MET A 34 -3.23 31.84 17.34
CA MET A 34 -3.89 30.76 18.03
C MET A 34 -2.95 29.57 17.93
N PRO A 35 -2.58 28.93 19.05
CA PRO A 35 -1.66 27.82 19.02
C PRO A 35 -2.25 26.79 18.07
N ALA A 36 -1.56 26.52 16.96
CA ALA A 36 -2.01 25.56 15.98
C ALA A 36 -2.19 24.23 16.71
N THR A 37 -3.44 23.80 16.88
CA THR A 37 -3.75 22.55 17.55
C THR A 37 -3.24 21.43 16.65
N VAL A 38 -2.11 20.84 17.02
CA VAL A 38 -1.57 19.68 16.30
C VAL A 38 -2.60 18.57 16.40
N ALA A 39 -3.11 18.10 15.26
CA ALA A 39 -4.08 17.01 15.22
C ALA A 39 -3.52 15.76 15.93
N ALA A 40 -4.35 15.12 16.77
CA ALA A 40 -3.94 13.97 17.58
C ALA A 40 -3.59 12.71 16.77
N PHE A 41 -3.95 12.66 15.48
CA PHE A 41 -3.62 11.55 14.59
C PHE A 41 -3.43 12.02 13.14
N GLN A 42 -2.73 11.20 12.35
CA GLN A 42 -2.58 11.38 10.91
C GLN A 42 -2.82 10.05 10.21
N VAL A 43 -3.63 10.08 9.16
CA VAL A 43 -3.81 8.93 8.26
C VAL A 43 -2.90 9.12 7.07
N ARG A 44 -2.04 8.12 6.80
CA ARG A 44 -1.11 8.16 5.66
C ARG A 44 -1.15 6.84 4.92
N GLY A 45 -1.35 6.89 3.61
CA GLY A 45 -1.13 5.75 2.74
C GLY A 45 0.35 5.35 2.76
N ARG A 46 0.61 4.04 2.80
CA ARG A 46 1.96 3.46 2.72
C ARG A 46 1.91 2.25 1.81
N PHE A 47 2.97 2.08 1.01
CA PHE A 47 3.21 0.82 0.31
C PHE A 47 3.94 -0.12 1.26
N LEU A 48 3.43 -1.34 1.38
CA LEU A 48 4.03 -2.42 2.15
C LEU A 48 4.39 -3.55 1.19
N THR A 49 5.60 -4.09 1.33
CA THR A 49 5.96 -5.35 0.67
C THR A 49 5.60 -6.50 1.60
N ALA A 50 4.90 -7.50 1.07
CA ALA A 50 4.53 -8.71 1.78
C ALA A 50 4.91 -9.94 0.95
N LEU A 51 5.19 -11.05 1.63
CA LEU A 51 5.35 -12.34 0.97
C LEU A 51 3.96 -12.93 0.68
N ALA A 52 3.82 -13.52 -0.50
CA ALA A 52 2.64 -14.31 -0.83
C ALA A 52 3.01 -15.80 -0.78
N ILE A 53 2.25 -16.58 -0.02
CA ILE A 53 2.29 -18.05 -0.08
C ILE A 53 1.10 -18.48 -0.91
N ARG A 54 1.37 -18.93 -2.14
CA ARG A 54 0.34 -19.55 -2.99
C ARG A 54 0.09 -20.98 -2.52
N ILE A 55 -1.19 -21.32 -2.42
CA ILE A 55 -1.64 -22.67 -2.13
C ILE A 55 -2.08 -23.29 -3.45
N ASP A 56 -1.44 -24.40 -3.83
CA ASP A 56 -1.70 -25.14 -5.07
C ASP A 56 -2.25 -26.56 -4.78
N THR A 57 -2.98 -26.70 -3.66
CA THR A 57 -3.63 -27.94 -3.22
C THR A 57 -5.02 -27.64 -2.66
N GLU A 58 -5.92 -28.62 -2.71
CA GLU A 58 -7.29 -28.50 -2.14
C GLU A 58 -7.33 -28.72 -0.63
N ALA A 59 -6.27 -29.29 -0.05
CA ALA A 59 -6.15 -29.53 1.38
C ALA A 59 -4.67 -29.51 1.82
N ALA A 60 -4.44 -28.98 3.03
CA ALA A 60 -3.12 -28.93 3.64
C ALA A 60 -2.98 -30.07 4.66
N GLY A 61 -2.47 -31.21 4.20
CA GLY A 61 -2.13 -32.35 5.07
C GLY A 61 -0.68 -32.34 5.52
N GLU A 62 -0.27 -33.40 6.21
CA GLU A 62 1.09 -33.56 6.75
C GLU A 62 2.19 -33.36 5.70
N ALA A 63 2.02 -33.94 4.50
CA ALA A 63 3.00 -33.81 3.42
C ALA A 63 3.20 -32.36 2.94
N PHE A 64 2.12 -31.56 2.92
CA PHE A 64 2.20 -30.13 2.59
C PHE A 64 3.03 -29.38 3.63
N TYR A 65 2.76 -29.63 4.91
CA TYR A 65 3.46 -28.96 6.00
C TYR A 65 4.91 -29.38 6.11
N ALA A 66 5.25 -30.65 5.85
CA ALA A 66 6.63 -31.11 5.79
C ALA A 66 7.42 -30.38 4.68
N GLN A 67 6.82 -30.18 3.50
CA GLN A 67 7.44 -29.40 2.43
C GLN A 67 7.64 -27.93 2.80
N LEU A 68 6.65 -27.33 3.48
CA LEU A 68 6.77 -25.98 4.00
C LEU A 68 7.91 -25.88 5.01
N ASP A 69 8.00 -26.81 5.96
CA ASP A 69 9.04 -26.84 6.99
C ASP A 69 10.44 -26.98 6.37
N ASP A 70 10.58 -27.81 5.33
CA ASP A 70 11.81 -27.91 4.54
C ASP A 70 12.20 -26.58 3.89
N GLN A 71 11.22 -25.85 3.32
CA GLN A 71 11.48 -24.56 2.68
C GLN A 71 11.85 -23.47 3.70
N LEU A 72 11.15 -23.41 4.84
CA LEU A 72 11.45 -22.47 5.92
C LEU A 72 12.88 -22.68 6.46
N ARG A 73 13.34 -23.93 6.56
CA ARG A 73 14.70 -24.26 7.01
C ARG A 73 15.79 -23.85 6.03
N ARG A 74 15.52 -23.84 4.72
CA ARG A 74 16.52 -23.49 3.69
C ARG A 74 16.85 -21.99 3.68
N THR A 75 15.85 -21.13 3.92
CA THR A 75 16.01 -19.67 3.85
C THR A 75 15.28 -18.97 5.00
N PRO A 76 15.63 -19.23 6.27
CA PRO A 76 14.89 -18.71 7.42
C PRO A 76 14.81 -17.18 7.45
N GLN A 77 15.89 -16.49 7.06
CA GLN A 77 15.96 -15.04 7.00
C GLN A 77 15.00 -14.41 5.99
N PHE A 78 14.57 -15.15 4.96
CA PHE A 78 13.60 -14.65 3.99
C PHE A 78 12.20 -14.50 4.60
N PHE A 79 11.83 -15.43 5.48
CA PHE A 79 10.53 -15.45 6.15
C PHE A 79 10.54 -14.69 7.48
N ALA A 80 11.71 -14.48 8.08
CA ALA A 80 11.89 -13.87 9.39
C ALA A 80 11.21 -12.50 9.49
N GLY A 81 10.06 -12.49 10.18
CA GLY A 81 9.29 -11.29 10.45
C GLY A 81 8.60 -10.65 9.25
N ALA A 82 8.64 -11.29 8.08
CA ALA A 82 7.97 -10.80 6.90
C ALA A 82 6.44 -10.93 7.05
N PRO A 83 5.66 -9.91 6.66
CA PRO A 83 4.21 -10.03 6.64
C PRO A 83 3.80 -10.96 5.50
N VAL A 84 2.90 -11.90 5.78
CA VAL A 84 2.51 -12.97 4.84
C VAL A 84 1.04 -12.85 4.46
N VAL A 85 0.79 -13.01 3.16
CA VAL A 85 -0.54 -13.14 2.56
C VAL A 85 -0.69 -14.54 1.96
N ILE A 86 -1.84 -15.18 2.15
CA ILE A 86 -2.17 -16.46 1.50
C ILE A 86 -2.82 -16.16 0.14
N ASP A 87 -2.38 -16.79 -0.94
CA ASP A 87 -3.04 -16.74 -2.26
C ASP A 87 -3.75 -18.06 -2.55
N LEU A 88 -5.07 -18.00 -2.73
CA LEU A 88 -5.96 -19.16 -2.92
C LEU A 88 -6.45 -19.33 -4.35
N ILE A 89 -5.79 -18.69 -5.33
CA ILE A 89 -6.25 -18.71 -6.73
C ILE A 89 -6.49 -20.12 -7.28
N ASN A 90 -5.72 -21.11 -6.81
CA ASN A 90 -5.78 -22.51 -7.22
C ASN A 90 -6.25 -23.46 -6.11
N ALA A 91 -6.87 -22.94 -5.05
CA ALA A 91 -7.20 -23.73 -3.85
C ALA A 91 -8.63 -23.47 -3.34
N PRO A 92 -9.67 -23.73 -4.16
CA PRO A 92 -11.07 -23.48 -3.79
C PRO A 92 -11.53 -24.28 -2.56
N GLY A 93 -10.89 -25.40 -2.24
CA GLY A 93 -11.17 -26.19 -1.04
C GLY A 93 -11.04 -25.43 0.28
N PHE A 94 -10.25 -24.35 0.33
CA PHE A 94 -10.12 -23.49 1.52
C PHE A 94 -11.23 -22.45 1.66
N SER A 95 -12.25 -22.49 0.80
CA SER A 95 -13.50 -21.73 1.04
C SER A 95 -14.26 -22.22 2.28
N GLU A 96 -13.98 -23.45 2.73
CA GLU A 96 -14.51 -24.01 3.98
C GLU A 96 -13.86 -23.33 5.21
N PRO A 97 -14.63 -22.70 6.13
CA PRO A 97 -14.07 -21.95 7.26
C PRO A 97 -13.19 -22.77 8.21
N SER A 98 -13.49 -24.05 8.40
CA SER A 98 -12.70 -24.99 9.23
C SER A 98 -11.29 -25.20 8.66
N ARG A 99 -11.20 -25.48 7.36
CA ARG A 99 -9.92 -25.68 6.64
C ARG A 99 -9.10 -24.40 6.60
N MET A 100 -9.75 -23.26 6.37
CA MET A 100 -9.09 -21.96 6.42
C MET A 100 -8.47 -21.70 7.80
N ARG A 101 -9.25 -21.95 8.86
CA ARG A 101 -8.78 -21.80 10.25
C ARG A 101 -7.57 -22.68 10.52
N GLU A 102 -7.67 -23.97 10.18
CA GLU A 102 -6.59 -24.93 10.38
C GLU A 102 -5.32 -24.53 9.62
N LEU A 103 -5.44 -24.07 8.37
CA LEU A 103 -4.32 -23.56 7.59
C LEU A 103 -3.66 -22.36 8.31
N VAL A 104 -4.44 -21.36 8.70
CA VAL A 104 -3.93 -20.15 9.36
C VAL A 104 -3.22 -20.48 10.67
N GLU A 105 -3.80 -21.36 11.49
CA GLU A 105 -3.22 -21.80 12.76
C GLU A 105 -1.89 -22.54 12.54
N ASN A 106 -1.84 -23.46 11.57
CA ASN A 106 -0.62 -24.18 11.25
C ASN A 106 0.49 -23.30 10.67
N LEU A 107 0.15 -22.28 9.87
CA LEU A 107 1.13 -21.30 9.37
C LEU A 107 1.67 -20.44 10.50
N ARG A 108 0.80 -19.96 11.40
CA ARG A 108 1.20 -19.14 12.56
C ARG A 108 2.03 -19.93 13.58
N ALA A 109 1.76 -21.22 13.76
CA ALA A 109 2.58 -22.11 14.59
C ALA A 109 4.03 -22.26 14.08
N ARG A 110 4.29 -21.87 12.83
CA ARG A 110 5.62 -21.82 12.19
C ARG A 110 6.20 -20.41 12.16
N ASP A 111 5.73 -19.54 13.04
CA ASP A 111 6.12 -18.13 13.17
C ASP A 111 5.86 -17.24 11.93
N LEU A 112 5.04 -17.72 10.97
CA LEU A 112 4.64 -16.92 9.82
C LEU A 112 3.61 -15.86 10.24
N ARG A 113 3.90 -14.61 9.91
CA ARG A 113 3.04 -13.46 10.23
C ARG A 113 1.92 -13.30 9.21
N VAL A 114 1.01 -14.27 9.19
CA VAL A 114 -0.15 -14.28 8.29
C VAL A 114 -1.17 -13.22 8.71
N PHE A 115 -1.42 -12.24 7.84
CA PHE A 115 -2.33 -11.12 8.10
C PHE A 115 -3.43 -10.95 7.05
N GLY A 116 -3.30 -11.59 5.88
CA GLY A 116 -4.25 -11.39 4.80
C GLY A 116 -4.38 -12.59 3.86
N VAL A 117 -5.38 -12.51 3.00
CA VAL A 117 -5.69 -13.49 1.97
C VAL A 117 -6.00 -12.80 0.64
N GLN A 118 -5.57 -13.40 -0.46
CA GLN A 118 -5.86 -13.02 -1.84
C GLN A 118 -6.65 -14.15 -2.51
N SER A 119 -7.38 -13.79 -3.57
CA SER A 119 -8.12 -14.76 -4.38
C SER A 119 -9.14 -15.59 -3.56
N ALA A 120 -9.64 -15.04 -2.46
CA ALA A 120 -10.51 -15.68 -1.47
C ALA A 120 -11.99 -15.80 -1.95
N ARG A 121 -12.19 -16.33 -3.15
CA ARG A 121 -13.53 -16.41 -3.76
C ARG A 121 -14.45 -17.28 -2.91
N GLY A 122 -15.63 -16.75 -2.59
CA GLY A 122 -16.67 -17.48 -1.85
C GLY A 122 -16.49 -17.51 -0.33
N ILE A 123 -15.47 -16.82 0.22
CA ILE A 123 -15.30 -16.69 1.67
C ILE A 123 -15.90 -15.37 2.14
N ASP A 124 -16.74 -15.44 3.17
CA ASP A 124 -17.31 -14.26 3.80
C ASP A 124 -16.24 -13.43 4.52
N ALA A 125 -16.31 -12.10 4.38
CA ALA A 125 -15.37 -11.17 5.00
C ALA A 125 -15.41 -11.25 6.53
N ALA A 126 -16.57 -11.49 7.13
CA ALA A 126 -16.67 -11.65 8.58
C ALA A 126 -15.94 -12.91 9.07
N ALA A 127 -16.00 -14.01 8.31
CA ALA A 127 -15.25 -15.23 8.62
C ALA A 127 -13.73 -15.00 8.56
N LEU A 128 -13.24 -14.25 7.56
CA LEU A 128 -11.82 -13.85 7.48
C LEU A 128 -11.41 -12.97 8.66
N GLN A 129 -12.26 -12.01 9.04
CA GLN A 129 -12.00 -11.11 10.17
C GLN A 129 -11.91 -11.86 11.50
N GLN A 130 -12.72 -12.89 11.72
CA GLN A 130 -12.63 -13.76 12.89
C GLN A 130 -11.30 -14.52 12.99
N LEU A 131 -10.61 -14.71 11.86
CA LEU A 131 -9.26 -15.30 11.81
C LEU A 131 -8.16 -14.23 11.89
N GLY A 132 -8.52 -12.95 12.00
CA GLY A 132 -7.61 -11.82 11.95
C GLY A 132 -7.01 -11.61 10.56
N LEU A 133 -7.72 -12.02 9.50
CA LEU A 133 -7.31 -11.84 8.12
C LEU A 133 -8.07 -10.70 7.45
N ILE A 134 -7.37 -9.94 6.62
CA ILE A 134 -7.99 -9.02 5.66
C ILE A 134 -8.01 -9.63 4.26
N SER A 135 -9.03 -9.30 3.48
CA SER A 135 -8.99 -9.54 2.03
C SER A 135 -8.07 -8.50 1.41
N VAL A 136 -6.97 -8.96 0.81
CA VAL A 136 -5.99 -8.12 0.15
C VAL A 136 -6.30 -8.11 -1.35
N LEU A 137 -6.46 -6.92 -1.91
CA LEU A 137 -6.53 -6.73 -3.35
C LEU A 137 -5.12 -6.43 -3.84
N THR A 138 -4.51 -7.36 -4.58
CA THR A 138 -3.26 -7.10 -5.29
C THR A 138 -3.54 -6.36 -6.58
N GLY A 139 -2.86 -5.22 -6.80
CA GLY A 139 -2.57 -4.77 -8.17
C GLY A 139 -1.70 -5.80 -8.88
N ARG A 140 -1.77 -5.88 -10.22
CA ARG A 140 -1.08 -6.92 -11.03
C ARG A 140 0.33 -7.25 -10.50
N ASP A 141 0.58 -8.54 -10.27
CA ASP A 141 1.86 -9.08 -9.78
C ASP A 141 3.07 -8.43 -10.47
N ALA A 142 4.11 -8.12 -9.69
CA ALA A 142 5.40 -7.81 -10.27
C ALA A 142 5.88 -9.05 -11.06
N PRO A 143 6.29 -8.89 -12.34
CA PRO A 143 6.76 -10.02 -13.14
C PRO A 143 7.90 -10.75 -12.41
N LEU A 144 7.82 -12.09 -12.35
CA LEU A 144 8.91 -12.91 -11.84
C LEU A 144 10.21 -12.54 -12.59
N PRO A 145 11.36 -12.46 -11.90
CA PRO A 145 12.65 -12.26 -12.56
C PRO A 145 12.81 -13.31 -13.66
N ARG A 146 12.90 -12.87 -14.92
CA ARG A 146 13.22 -13.77 -16.02
C ARG A 146 14.67 -14.20 -15.85
N GLU A 147 14.91 -15.50 -15.72
CA GLU A 147 16.26 -16.04 -15.82
C GLU A 147 16.87 -15.63 -17.17
N GLY A 148 18.16 -15.32 -17.14
CA GLY A 148 18.84 -14.40 -18.05
C GLY A 148 18.58 -14.60 -19.54
N VAL A 149 18.13 -13.53 -20.19
CA VAL A 149 18.39 -13.33 -21.62
C VAL A 149 19.55 -12.33 -21.71
N PRO A 150 20.74 -12.71 -22.20
CA PRO A 150 21.83 -11.76 -22.37
C PRO A 150 21.40 -10.72 -23.41
N ALA A 151 21.56 -9.45 -23.04
CA ALA A 151 21.31 -8.33 -23.94
C ALA A 151 22.19 -8.48 -25.18
N ARG A 152 21.57 -8.77 -26.33
CA ARG A 152 22.28 -8.76 -27.60
C ARG A 152 22.68 -7.31 -27.89
N ALA A 153 23.96 -7.01 -27.73
CA ALA A 153 24.54 -5.76 -28.17
C ALA A 153 24.32 -5.63 -29.68
N ALA A 154 23.60 -4.59 -30.09
CA ALA A 154 23.51 -4.19 -31.48
C ALA A 154 24.81 -3.49 -31.88
N ALA A 155 25.42 -3.99 -32.96
CA ALA A 155 26.50 -3.35 -33.70
C ALA A 155 25.92 -2.46 -34.80
#